data_AF-A0AAX0KMX6-F1
#
_entry.id   AF-A0AAX0KMX6-F1
#
_cell.length_a   1.000
_cell.length_b   1.000
_cell.length_c   1.000
_cell.angle_alpha   90.00
_cell.angle_beta   90.00
_cell.angle_gamma   90.00
#
_symmetry.space_group_name_H-M   'P 1'
#
loop_
_entity.id
_entity.type
_entity.pdbx_description
1 polymer ?
#
loop_
_entity_poly.entity_id
_entity_poly.type
_entity_poly.pdbx_seq_one_letter_code
_entity_poly.pdbx_strand_id
1 'polypeptide(L)'
;MLRMWRAVAAGAITDAAREITRSHGKDREIAIDYHTRYFNGRDWREVCETAGITHNPDAVMRFLTSDKARPTAQGCQVSMGVTTRSQEAAE
;
A
#
# COMPACT_ATOMS: atom_id res chain seq x y z
N MET A 1 8.72 16.15 8.09
CA MET A 1 9.31 15.19 7.14
C MET A 1 8.54 13.86 7.05
N LEU A 2 8.02 13.26 8.13
CA LEU A 2 7.25 12.00 8.06
C LEU A 2 6.09 11.97 7.05
N ARG A 3 5.37 13.09 6.85
CA ARG A 3 4.27 13.17 5.88
C ARG A 3 4.71 12.94 4.43
N MET A 4 5.93 13.33 4.08
CA MET A 4 6.50 13.14 2.74
C MET A 4 6.78 11.66 2.47
N TRP A 5 7.40 10.96 3.43
CA TRP A 5 7.71 9.54 3.31
C TRP A 5 6.47 8.64 3.24
N ARG A 6 5.40 9.01 3.97
CA ARG A 6 4.09 8.33 3.83
C ARG A 6 3.51 8.47 2.42
N ALA A 7 3.65 9.64 1.80
CA ALA A 7 3.22 9.85 0.43
C ALA A 7 4.08 9.05 -0.57
N VAL A 8 5.38 8.95 -0.34
CA VAL A 8 6.30 8.11 -1.14
C VAL A 8 5.90 6.64 -1.07
N ALA A 9 5.66 6.10 0.13
CA ALA A 9 5.25 4.71 0.31
C ALA A 9 3.89 4.42 -0.36
N ALA A 10 2.91 5.32 -0.21
CA ALA A 10 1.61 5.19 -0.87
C ALA A 10 1.72 5.29 -2.41
N GLY A 11 2.60 6.15 -2.91
CA GLY A 11 2.89 6.29 -4.34
C GLY A 11 3.45 5.00 -4.94
N ALA A 12 4.47 4.41 -4.30
CA ALA A 12 5.08 3.17 -4.74
C ALA A 12 4.06 2.01 -4.86
N ILE A 13 3.17 1.86 -3.87
CA ILE A 13 2.10 0.84 -3.91
C ILE A 13 1.12 1.12 -5.05
N THR A 14 0.75 2.38 -5.27
CA THR A 14 -0.20 2.77 -6.33
C THR A 14 0.38 2.52 -7.71
N ASP A 15 1.64 2.83 -7.92
CA ASP A 15 2.32 2.63 -9.21
C ASP A 15 2.52 1.15 -9.49
N ALA A 16 2.92 0.34 -8.49
CA ALA A 16 2.98 -1.11 -8.61
C ALA A 16 1.62 -1.72 -8.98
N ALA A 17 0.53 -1.24 -8.36
CA ALA A 17 -0.81 -1.71 -8.66
C ALA A 17 -1.20 -1.41 -10.11
N ARG A 18 -0.88 -0.21 -10.60
CA ARG A 18 -1.16 0.20 -11.98
C ARG A 18 -0.36 -0.62 -12.98
N GLU A 19 0.91 -0.89 -12.69
CA GLU A 19 1.75 -1.74 -13.53
C GLU A 19 1.17 -3.15 -13.64
N ILE A 20 0.91 -3.82 -12.51
CA ILE A 20 0.35 -5.17 -12.48
C ILE A 20 -1.01 -5.24 -13.18
N THR A 21 -1.86 -4.22 -13.00
CA THR A 21 -3.19 -4.17 -13.63
C THR A 21 -3.12 -3.98 -15.15
N ARG A 22 -2.11 -3.25 -15.65
CA ARG A 22 -1.91 -3.02 -17.09
C ARG A 22 -1.20 -4.19 -17.78
N SER A 23 -0.48 -5.00 -17.03
CA SER A 23 0.21 -6.18 -17.55
C SER A 23 -0.74 -7.35 -17.75
N HIS A 24 -0.48 -8.16 -18.77
CA HIS A 24 -1.29 -9.32 -19.13
C HIS A 24 -0.42 -10.56 -19.37
N GLY A 25 -0.99 -11.75 -19.13
CA GLY A 25 -0.29 -13.02 -19.33
C GLY A 25 1.05 -13.07 -18.57
N LYS A 26 2.13 -13.40 -19.28
CA LYS A 26 3.48 -13.54 -18.71
C LYS A 26 4.04 -12.23 -18.15
N ASP A 27 3.69 -11.08 -18.72
CA ASP A 27 4.17 -9.78 -18.23
C ASP A 27 3.56 -9.46 -16.86
N ARG A 28 2.34 -9.94 -16.59
CA ARG A 28 1.70 -9.79 -15.28
C ARG A 28 2.41 -10.64 -14.23
N GLU A 29 2.77 -11.87 -14.57
CA GLU A 29 3.52 -12.76 -13.66
C GLU A 29 4.91 -12.18 -13.33
N ILE A 30 5.61 -11.64 -14.32
CA ILE A 30 6.92 -10.98 -14.14
C ILE A 30 6.78 -9.74 -13.23
N ALA A 31 5.76 -8.91 -13.46
CA ALA A 31 5.52 -7.73 -12.61
C ALA A 31 5.21 -8.13 -11.15
N ILE A 32 4.41 -9.17 -10.94
CA ILE A 32 4.09 -9.67 -9.59
C ILE A 32 5.36 -10.19 -8.90
N ASP A 33 6.20 -10.98 -9.57
CA ASP A 33 7.46 -11.48 -8.99
C ASP A 33 8.42 -10.33 -8.65
N TYR A 34 8.58 -9.37 -9.57
CA TYR A 34 9.40 -8.17 -9.35
C TYR A 34 8.96 -7.40 -8.10
N HIS A 35 7.67 -7.06 -8.01
CA HIS A 35 7.12 -6.31 -6.88
C HIS A 35 7.16 -7.12 -5.58
N THR A 36 6.97 -8.43 -5.64
CA THR A 36 7.14 -9.31 -4.48
C THR A 36 8.55 -9.19 -3.90
N ARG A 37 9.59 -9.21 -4.75
CA ARG A 37 10.98 -9.06 -4.30
C ARG A 37 11.25 -7.65 -3.75
N TYR A 38 10.72 -6.62 -4.41
CA TYR A 38 10.86 -5.24 -3.97
C TYR A 38 10.29 -5.02 -2.56
N PHE A 39 9.03 -5.40 -2.32
CA PHE A 39 8.38 -5.20 -1.02
C PHE A 39 8.97 -6.09 0.09
N ASN A 40 9.58 -7.23 -0.25
CA ASN A 40 10.34 -8.03 0.70
C ASN A 40 11.79 -7.53 0.92
N GLY A 41 12.25 -6.57 0.12
CA GLY A 41 13.61 -6.04 0.15
C GLY A 41 13.91 -5.15 1.35
N ARG A 42 15.21 -4.97 1.62
CA ARG A 42 15.71 -4.06 2.66
C ARG A 42 15.25 -2.61 2.41
N ASP A 43 15.26 -2.18 1.15
CA ASP A 43 14.90 -0.81 0.77
C ASP A 43 13.47 -0.46 1.16
N TRP A 44 12.51 -1.36 0.91
CA TRP A 44 11.12 -1.14 1.32
C TRP A 44 10.96 -1.11 2.84
N ARG A 45 11.71 -1.94 3.57
CA ARG A 45 11.72 -1.90 5.04
C ARG A 45 12.21 -0.54 5.55
N GLU A 46 13.27 0.00 4.98
CA GLU A 46 13.80 1.32 5.33
C GLU A 46 12.80 2.44 5.03
N VAL A 47 12.09 2.36 3.89
CA VAL A 47 10.99 3.27 3.55
C VAL A 47 9.87 3.19 4.60
N CYS A 48 9.46 1.98 5.01
CA CYS A 48 8.45 1.79 6.04
C CYS A 48 8.87 2.38 7.40
N GLU A 49 10.10 2.11 7.83
CA GLU A 49 10.68 2.63 9.08
C GLU A 49 10.72 4.16 9.06
N THR A 50 11.22 4.75 7.97
CA THR A 50 11.31 6.21 7.79
C THR A 50 9.94 6.88 7.71
N ALA A 51 8.96 6.22 7.10
CA ALA A 51 7.57 6.69 7.04
C ALA A 51 6.79 6.49 8.36
N GLY A 52 7.35 5.76 9.34
CA GLY A 52 6.65 5.39 10.57
C GLY A 52 5.39 4.56 10.28
N ILE A 53 5.49 3.59 9.37
CA ILE A 53 4.43 2.64 9.03
C ILE A 53 4.90 1.20 9.23
N THR A 54 3.96 0.29 9.45
CA THR A 54 4.27 -1.14 9.62
C THR A 54 4.73 -1.76 8.30
N HIS A 55 5.89 -2.42 8.32
CA HIS A 55 6.36 -3.25 7.22
C HIS A 55 5.53 -4.54 7.16
N ASN A 56 4.71 -4.70 6.12
CA ASN A 56 3.91 -5.91 5.89
C ASN A 56 3.80 -6.20 4.38
N PRO A 57 4.81 -6.84 3.78
CA PRO A 57 4.85 -7.10 2.34
C PRO A 57 3.72 -8.02 1.86
N ASP A 58 3.29 -8.99 2.67
CA ASP A 58 2.19 -9.89 2.32
C ASP A 58 0.86 -9.14 2.15
N ALA A 59 0.58 -8.18 3.04
CA ALA A 59 -0.62 -7.36 2.92
C ALA A 59 -0.58 -6.47 1.66
N VAL A 60 0.58 -5.91 1.34
CA VAL A 60 0.78 -5.14 0.10
C VAL A 60 0.58 -6.02 -1.12
N MET A 61 1.22 -7.19 -1.20
CA MET A 61 1.08 -8.07 -2.35
C MET A 61 -0.35 -8.59 -2.53
N ARG A 62 -1.08 -8.90 -1.44
CA ARG A 62 -2.50 -9.24 -1.51
C ARG A 62 -3.34 -8.09 -2.08
N PHE A 63 -3.05 -6.85 -1.71
CA PHE A 63 -3.72 -5.68 -2.27
C PHE A 63 -3.42 -5.53 -3.78
N LEU A 64 -2.16 -5.69 -4.18
CA LEU A 64 -1.71 -5.54 -5.57
C LEU A 64 -2.24 -6.62 -6.53
N THR A 65 -2.40 -7.84 -6.03
CA THR A 65 -2.77 -9.02 -6.84
C THR A 65 -4.26 -9.35 -6.81
N SER A 66 -5.02 -8.79 -5.86
CA SER A 66 -6.45 -9.02 -5.80
C SER A 66 -7.16 -8.39 -7.00
N ASP A 67 -7.87 -9.18 -7.82
CA ASP A 67 -8.70 -8.70 -8.94
C ASP A 67 -9.84 -7.74 -8.50
N LYS A 68 -10.06 -7.56 -7.19
CA LYS A 68 -10.97 -6.55 -6.62
C LYS A 68 -10.34 -5.18 -6.43
N ALA A 69 -9.03 -5.01 -6.63
CA ALA A 69 -8.36 -3.72 -6.60
C ALA A 69 -8.62 -2.96 -7.92
N ARG A 70 -9.89 -2.70 -8.24
CA ARG A 70 -10.22 -1.65 -9.19
C ARG A 70 -9.80 -0.35 -8.51
N PRO A 71 -8.85 0.44 -9.04
CA PRO A 71 -8.60 1.75 -8.49
C PRO A 71 -9.76 2.65 -8.91
N THR A 72 -10.90 2.53 -8.23
CA THR A 72 -11.87 3.62 -8.20
C THR A 72 -11.21 4.74 -7.42
N ALA A 73 -10.95 5.86 -8.10
CA ALA A 73 -10.37 7.10 -7.57
C ALA A 73 -11.17 7.75 -6.40
N GLN A 74 -12.08 7.00 -5.77
CA GLN A 74 -12.96 7.42 -4.68
C GLN A 74 -12.92 6.49 -3.45
N GLY A 75 -12.13 5.42 -3.46
CA GLY A 75 -12.24 4.37 -2.42
C GLY A 75 -11.07 4.23 -1.44
N CYS A 76 -10.00 5.01 -1.55
CA CYS A 76 -8.84 4.89 -0.66
C CYS A 76 -9.07 5.64 0.66
N GLN A 77 -10.15 5.29 1.36
CA GLN A 77 -10.25 5.54 2.79
C GLN A 77 -9.57 4.37 3.48
N VAL A 78 -8.23 4.35 3.43
CA VAL A 78 -7.44 3.57 4.37
C VAL A 78 -7.79 4.15 5.72
N SER A 79 -8.61 3.43 6.49
CA SER A 79 -8.92 3.72 7.88
C SER A 79 -7.61 3.71 8.68
N MET A 80 -6.88 4.83 8.66
CA MET A 80 -6.02 5.18 9.77
C MET A 80 -6.97 5.26 10.95
N GLY A 81 -6.91 4.25 11.82
CA GLY A 81 -7.62 4.24 13.09
C GLY A 81 -7.23 5.48 13.89
N VAL A 82 -8.01 6.55 13.73
CA VAL A 82 -8.21 7.54 14.76
C VAL A 82 -9.10 6.82 15.77
N THR A 83 -8.47 6.28 16.81
CA THR A 83 -9.18 5.85 18.01
C THR A 83 -9.76 7.10 18.65
N THR A 84 -10.98 7.48 18.28
CA THR A 84 -11.76 8.44 19.06
C THR A 84 -12.23 7.71 20.31
N ARG A 85 -11.35 7.62 21.30
CA ARG A 85 -11.75 7.39 22.69
C ARG A 85 -11.92 8.76 23.34
N SER A 86 -12.99 8.88 24.13
CA SER A 86 -13.44 10.05 24.91
C SER A 86 -14.31 11.02 24.11
N GLN A 87 -15.43 11.54 24.61
CA GLN A 87 -16.14 11.43 25.90
C GLN A 87 -17.54 12.07 25.71
N GLU A 88 -18.50 11.64 26.54
CA GLU A 88 -19.63 12.39 27.13
C GLU A 88 -20.34 13.51 26.33
N ALA A 89 -21.67 13.39 26.23
CA ALA A 89 -22.64 14.22 27.00
C ALA A 89 -23.92 14.53 26.19
N ALA A 90 -25.08 14.27 26.84
CA ALA A 90 -26.36 14.97 26.72
C ALA A 90 -27.11 14.84 25.37
N GLU A 91 -28.42 14.59 25.28
CA GLU A 91 -29.58 14.65 26.19
C GLU A 91 -30.59 13.55 25.81
#